data_AF-A0A2T8HPC9-F1
#
_entry.id   AF-A0A2T8HPC9-F1
#
_cell.length_a   1.000
_cell.length_b   1.000
_cell.length_c   1.000
_cell.angle_alpha   90.00
_cell.angle_beta   90.00
_cell.angle_gamma   90.00
#
_symmetry.space_group_name_H-M   'P 1'
#
loop_
_entity.id
_entity.type
_entity.pdbx_description
1 polymer ?
#
loop_
_entity_poly.entity_id
_entity_poly.type
_entity_poly.pdbx_seq_one_letter_code
_entity_poly.pdbx_strand_id
1 'polypeptide(L)'
;MGTPQKPNMKEIVGAPGVEAAMVSFTPAAAEAWLSIMSEATHFLKDRLEHDLNYQNEILTSKNLQELQQVQIKYFRSAVKQYSDYATLLSNGIAKGWEDTTESLRFSRSRNYDDIPL
;
A
#
# COMPACT_ATOMS: atom_id res chain seq x y z
N MET A 1 42.50 -3.66 -28.24
CA MET A 1 41.28 -2.82 -28.17
C MET A 1 40.09 -3.76 -28.24
N GLY A 2 39.44 -4.04 -27.10
CA GLY A 2 38.23 -4.87 -27.07
C GLY A 2 37.04 -4.04 -27.52
N THR A 3 36.25 -4.54 -28.46
CA THR A 3 35.00 -3.91 -28.85
C THR A 3 34.03 -3.94 -27.65
N PRO A 4 33.32 -2.84 -27.34
CA PRO A 4 32.31 -2.85 -26.30
C PRO A 4 31.16 -3.75 -26.74
N GLN A 5 30.97 -4.86 -26.01
CA GLN A 5 29.86 -5.79 -26.18
C GLN A 5 28.58 -5.05 -25.84
N LYS A 6 27.70 -4.82 -26.84
CA LYS A 6 26.38 -4.23 -26.60
C LYS A 6 25.60 -5.17 -25.67
N PRO A 7 25.06 -4.67 -24.55
CA PRO A 7 24.29 -5.52 -23.64
C PRO A 7 23.11 -6.12 -24.38
N ASN A 8 22.94 -7.44 -24.24
CA ASN A 8 21.86 -8.17 -24.88
C ASN A 8 20.53 -7.73 -24.26
N MET A 9 19.55 -7.35 -25.08
CA MET A 9 18.24 -6.90 -24.60
C MET A 9 17.55 -7.93 -23.69
N LYS A 10 17.87 -9.23 -23.84
CA LYS A 10 17.41 -10.31 -22.95
C LYS A 10 17.99 -10.23 -21.53
N GLU A 11 19.23 -9.75 -21.35
CA GLU A 11 19.84 -9.56 -20.02
C GLU A 11 19.27 -8.34 -19.31
N ILE A 12 18.86 -7.31 -20.07
CA ILE A 12 18.25 -6.09 -19.53
C ILE A 12 16.83 -6.40 -18.99
N VAL A 13 16.07 -7.23 -19.71
CA VAL A 13 14.69 -7.59 -19.34
C VAL A 13 14.61 -8.55 -18.13
N GLY A 14 15.68 -9.33 -17.87
CA GLY A 14 15.76 -10.23 -16.71
C GLY A 14 16.35 -9.60 -15.43
N ALA A 15 16.66 -8.31 -15.45
CA ALA A 15 17.17 -7.62 -14.27
C ALA A 15 16.01 -7.30 -13.30
N PRO A 16 16.16 -7.58 -11.99
CA PRO A 16 15.09 -7.37 -10.99
C PRO A 16 14.50 -5.95 -11.00
N GLY A 17 15.33 -4.95 -11.35
CA GLY A 17 14.90 -3.55 -11.44
C GLY A 17 14.02 -3.22 -12.64
N VAL A 18 14.14 -3.97 -13.75
CA VAL A 18 13.30 -3.78 -14.95
C VAL A 18 11.98 -4.52 -14.82
N GLU A 19 11.97 -5.71 -14.20
CA GLU A 19 10.73 -6.41 -13.83
C GLU A 19 9.92 -5.62 -12.80
N ALA A 20 10.56 -5.09 -11.75
CA ALA A 20 9.90 -4.22 -10.77
C ALA A 20 9.34 -2.93 -11.41
N ALA A 21 10.08 -2.34 -12.36
CA ALA A 21 9.59 -1.18 -13.11
C ALA A 21 8.37 -1.54 -13.97
N MET A 22 8.38 -2.68 -14.67
CA MET A 22 7.25 -3.14 -15.49
C MET A 22 6.00 -3.46 -14.65
N VAL A 23 6.17 -4.06 -13.46
CA VAL A 23 5.11 -4.33 -12.46
C VAL A 23 4.44 -3.03 -12.02
N SER A 24 5.22 -1.97 -11.79
CA SER A 24 4.70 -0.66 -11.34
C SER A 24 3.88 0.13 -12.37
N PHE A 25 3.86 -0.29 -13.64
CA PHE A 25 3.04 0.31 -14.70
C PHE A 25 1.85 -0.56 -15.14
N THR A 26 1.54 -1.63 -14.39
CA THR A 26 0.35 -2.44 -14.70
C THR A 26 -0.93 -1.76 -14.21
N PRO A 27 -2.07 -1.92 -14.90
CA PRO A 27 -3.37 -1.45 -14.42
C PRO A 27 -3.72 -1.98 -13.02
N ALA A 28 -3.39 -3.23 -12.72
CA ALA A 28 -3.61 -3.85 -11.40
C ALA A 28 -2.83 -3.12 -10.28
N ALA A 29 -1.56 -2.75 -10.54
CA ALA A 29 -0.79 -1.96 -9.59
C ALA A 29 -1.38 -0.54 -9.38
N ALA A 30 -1.90 0.08 -10.44
CA ALA A 30 -2.56 1.38 -10.35
C ALA A 30 -3.88 1.31 -9.54
N GLU A 31 -4.69 0.26 -9.74
CA GLU A 31 -5.91 0.03 -8.96
C GLU A 31 -5.60 -0.23 -7.48
N ALA A 32 -4.58 -1.05 -7.18
CA ALA A 32 -4.14 -1.29 -5.81
C ALA A 32 -3.67 0.02 -5.13
N TRP A 33 -2.95 0.87 -5.84
CA TRP A 33 -2.55 2.19 -5.34
C TRP A 33 -3.73 3.11 -5.05
N LEU A 34 -4.71 3.16 -5.96
CA LEU A 34 -5.94 3.95 -5.75
C LEU A 34 -6.74 3.44 -4.56
N SER A 35 -6.83 2.12 -4.37
CA SER A 35 -7.47 1.52 -3.21
C SER A 35 -6.76 1.93 -1.91
N ILE A 36 -5.43 1.85 -1.85
CA ILE A 36 -4.64 2.32 -0.70
C ILE A 36 -4.91 3.80 -0.39
N MET A 37 -4.94 4.66 -1.41
CA MET A 37 -5.20 6.10 -1.24
C MET A 37 -6.63 6.38 -0.75
N SER A 38 -7.61 5.62 -1.21
CA SER A 38 -8.99 5.70 -0.73
C SER A 38 -9.07 5.35 0.75
N GLU A 39 -8.47 4.23 1.15
CA GLU A 39 -8.41 3.78 2.54
C GLU A 39 -7.65 4.77 3.43
N ALA A 40 -6.57 5.36 2.92
CA ALA A 40 -5.84 6.44 3.61
C ALA A 40 -6.72 7.66 3.87
N THR A 41 -7.54 8.05 2.90
CA THR A 41 -8.45 9.19 3.02
C THR A 41 -9.52 8.92 4.07
N HIS A 42 -10.10 7.71 4.07
CA HIS A 42 -11.06 7.29 5.08
C HIS A 42 -10.45 7.29 6.48
N PHE A 43 -9.28 6.66 6.63
CA PHE A 43 -8.56 6.62 7.90
C PHE A 43 -8.25 8.02 8.43
N LEU A 44 -7.74 8.92 7.59
CA LEU A 44 -7.40 10.29 8.00
C LEU A 44 -8.64 11.09 8.42
N LYS A 45 -9.75 10.95 7.70
CA LYS A 45 -11.01 11.59 8.05
C LYS A 45 -11.48 11.14 9.43
N ASP A 46 -11.57 9.83 9.64
CA ASP A 46 -12.07 9.27 10.91
C ASP A 46 -11.14 9.64 12.07
N ARG A 47 -9.81 9.57 11.85
CA ARG A 47 -8.82 9.93 12.86
C ARG A 47 -8.90 11.40 13.26
N LEU A 48 -9.13 12.29 12.29
CA LEU A 48 -9.31 13.72 12.53
C LEU A 48 -10.56 14.00 13.37
N GLU A 49 -11.68 13.35 13.06
CA GLU A 49 -12.91 13.47 13.85
C GLU A 49 -12.69 13.03 15.30
N HIS A 50 -12.04 11.88 15.50
CA HIS A 50 -11.65 11.42 16.83
C HIS A 50 -10.72 12.41 17.55
N ASP A 51 -9.72 12.96 16.86
CA ASP A 51 -8.79 13.94 17.45
C ASP A 51 -9.52 15.19 17.92
N LEU A 52 -10.45 15.71 17.14
CA LEU A 52 -11.24 16.89 17.52
C LEU A 52 -12.13 16.60 18.73
N ASN A 53 -12.75 15.42 18.78
CA ASN A 53 -13.57 15.00 19.92
C ASN A 53 -12.73 14.90 21.20
N TYR A 54 -11.57 14.24 21.14
CA TYR A 54 -10.67 14.13 22.29
C TYR A 54 -10.11 15.48 22.73
N GLN A 55 -9.77 16.38 21.80
CA GLN A 55 -9.34 17.74 22.13
C GLN A 55 -10.45 18.52 22.84
N ASN A 56 -11.70 18.37 22.41
CA ASN A 56 -12.84 18.98 23.09
C ASN A 56 -13.00 18.42 24.52
N GLU A 57 -12.91 17.11 24.70
CA GLU A 57 -12.97 16.46 26.03
C GLU A 57 -11.81 16.92 26.94
N ILE A 58 -10.61 17.08 26.40
CA ILE A 58 -9.45 17.62 27.12
C ILE A 58 -9.72 19.05 27.59
N LEU A 59 -10.23 19.91 26.70
CA LEU A 59 -10.50 21.32 27.00
C LEU A 59 -11.66 21.51 27.99
N THR A 60 -12.58 20.56 28.06
CA THR A 60 -13.74 20.61 28.96
C THR A 60 -13.52 19.87 30.29
N SER A 61 -12.39 19.17 30.44
CA SER A 61 -12.03 18.47 31.67
C SER A 61 -11.88 19.44 32.84
N LYS A 62 -12.52 19.14 33.97
CA LYS A 62 -12.56 20.03 35.15
C LYS A 62 -11.45 19.76 36.15
N ASN A 63 -10.76 18.62 36.03
CA ASN A 63 -9.69 18.21 36.93
C ASN A 63 -8.70 17.26 36.22
N LEU A 64 -7.57 17.01 36.89
CA LEU A 64 -6.50 16.17 36.37
C LEU A 64 -6.94 14.72 36.15
N GLN A 65 -7.84 14.19 36.98
CA GLN A 65 -8.30 12.80 36.87
C GLN A 65 -9.12 12.59 35.59
N GLU A 66 -10.04 13.51 35.29
CA GLU A 66 -10.81 13.51 34.05
C GLU A 66 -9.88 13.62 32.83
N LEU A 67 -8.93 14.56 32.87
CA LEU A 67 -7.94 14.73 31.81
C LEU A 67 -7.15 13.45 31.55
N GLN A 68 -6.66 12.80 32.61
CA GLN A 68 -5.91 11.54 32.51
C GLN A 68 -6.76 10.43 31.89
N GLN A 69 -8.04 10.33 32.23
CA GLN A 69 -8.93 9.34 31.62
C GLN A 69 -9.13 9.59 30.12
N VAL A 70 -9.31 10.84 29.71
CA VAL A 70 -9.43 11.20 28.29
C VAL A 70 -8.14 10.85 27.53
N GLN A 71 -6.96 11.17 28.09
CA GLN A 71 -5.67 10.83 27.52
C GLN A 71 -5.47 9.32 27.37
N ILE A 72 -5.82 8.52 28.38
CA ILE A 72 -5.73 7.05 28.31
C ILE A 72 -6.65 6.50 27.20
N LYS A 73 -7.87 7.02 27.10
CA LYS A 73 -8.82 6.64 26.05
C LYS A 73 -8.26 6.98 24.66
N TYR A 74 -7.73 8.19 24.50
CA TYR A 74 -7.07 8.64 23.29
C TYR A 74 -5.97 7.68 22.86
N PHE A 75 -5.00 7.41 23.74
CA PHE A 75 -3.87 6.55 23.40
C PHE A 75 -4.32 5.13 23.03
N ARG A 76 -5.24 4.55 23.79
CA ARG A 76 -5.77 3.21 23.49
C ARG A 76 -6.46 3.17 22.13
N SER A 77 -7.27 4.18 21.83
CA SER A 77 -7.98 4.26 20.54
C SER A 77 -7.00 4.45 19.40
N ALA A 78 -6.06 5.39 19.52
CA ALA A 78 -5.07 5.69 18.49
C ALA A 78 -4.21 4.46 18.16
N VAL A 79 -3.67 3.78 19.18
CA VAL A 79 -2.86 2.56 18.98
C VAL A 79 -3.66 1.50 18.23
N LYS A 80 -4.91 1.27 18.62
CA LYS A 80 -5.77 0.30 17.94
C LYS A 80 -6.01 0.70 16.48
N GLN A 81 -6.45 1.93 16.24
CA GLN A 81 -6.79 2.42 14.90
C GLN A 81 -5.58 2.39 13.94
N TYR A 82 -4.41 2.84 14.39
CA TYR A 82 -3.20 2.77 13.57
C TYR A 82 -2.73 1.34 13.32
N SER A 83 -2.86 0.44 14.30
CA SER A 83 -2.52 -0.98 14.12
C SER A 83 -3.44 -1.67 13.12
N ASP A 84 -4.74 -1.41 13.21
CA ASP A 84 -5.73 -1.94 12.28
C ASP A 84 -5.46 -1.42 10.85
N TYR A 85 -5.20 -0.12 10.72
CA TYR A 85 -4.90 0.50 9.44
C TYR A 85 -3.58 -0.02 8.84
N ALA A 86 -2.52 -0.19 9.64
CA ALA A 86 -1.27 -0.78 9.18
C ALA A 86 -1.46 -2.21 8.67
N THR A 87 -2.30 -3.01 9.35
CA THR A 87 -2.65 -4.38 8.94
C THR A 87 -3.43 -4.37 7.63
N LEU A 88 -4.38 -3.44 7.48
CA LEU A 88 -5.13 -3.26 6.25
C LEU A 88 -4.21 -2.91 5.08
N LEU A 89 -3.28 -1.97 5.28
CA LEU A 89 -2.30 -1.59 4.27
C LEU A 89 -1.39 -2.75 3.87
N SER A 90 -0.87 -3.52 4.83
CA SER A 90 -0.03 -4.68 4.52
C SER A 90 -0.78 -5.71 3.69
N ASN A 91 -2.06 -5.95 4.01
CA ASN A 91 -2.89 -6.88 3.26
C ASN A 91 -3.22 -6.37 1.86
N GLY A 92 -3.52 -5.07 1.73
CA GLY A 92 -3.79 -4.44 0.43
C GLY A 92 -2.59 -4.47 -0.50
N ILE A 93 -1.38 -4.20 0.02
CA ILE A 93 -0.13 -4.28 -0.73
C ILE A 93 0.16 -5.73 -1.14
N ALA A 94 0.01 -6.70 -0.23
CA ALA A 94 0.23 -8.11 -0.53
C ALA A 94 -0.71 -8.61 -1.64
N LYS A 95 -2.00 -8.25 -1.55
CA LYS A 95 -2.98 -8.59 -2.58
C LYS A 95 -2.66 -7.94 -3.92
N GLY A 96 -2.32 -6.65 -3.94
CA GLY A 96 -1.94 -5.97 -5.19
C GLY A 96 -0.72 -6.59 -5.87
N TRP A 97 0.21 -7.14 -5.08
CA TRP A 97 1.35 -7.89 -5.59
C TRP A 97 0.94 -9.25 -6.20
N GLU A 98 0.06 -9.99 -5.54
CA GLU A 98 -0.51 -11.25 -6.06
C GLU A 98 -1.23 -11.01 -7.39
N ASP A 99 -2.14 -10.03 -7.43
CA ASP A 99 -2.93 -9.69 -8.63
C ASP A 99 -2.02 -9.28 -9.81
N THR A 100 -0.94 -8.53 -9.52
CA THR A 100 0.02 -8.14 -10.56
C THR A 100 0.82 -9.34 -11.08
N THR A 101 1.23 -10.24 -10.18
CA THR A 101 1.96 -11.47 -10.55
C THR A 101 1.10 -12.39 -11.40
N GLU A 102 -0.19 -12.52 -11.06
CA GLU A 102 -1.16 -13.29 -11.82
C GLU A 102 -1.40 -12.70 -13.22
N SER A 103 -1.59 -11.38 -13.32
CA SER A 103 -1.73 -10.67 -14.60
C SER A 103 -0.54 -10.87 -15.54
N LEU A 104 0.69 -10.83 -14.99
CA LEU A 104 1.91 -11.11 -15.75
C LEU A 104 1.97 -12.58 -16.21
N ARG A 105 1.54 -13.53 -15.38
CA ARG A 105 1.50 -14.96 -15.73
C ARG A 105 0.57 -15.23 -16.90
N PHE A 106 -0.64 -14.66 -16.90
CA PHE A 106 -1.60 -14.81 -18.00
C PHE A 106 -1.15 -14.13 -19.29
N SER A 107 -0.50 -12.96 -19.18
CA SER A 107 0.08 -12.27 -20.32
C SER A 107 1.19 -13.09 -20.99
N ARG A 108 1.97 -13.84 -20.20
CA ARG A 108 3.06 -14.69 -20.72
C ARG A 108 2.55 -15.99 -21.37
N SER A 109 1.46 -16.59 -20.89
CA SER A 109 0.97 -17.86 -21.46
C SER A 109 0.33 -17.68 -22.84
N ARG A 110 -0.29 -16.53 -23.11
CA ARG A 110 -0.93 -16.23 -24.42
C ARG A 110 0.07 -16.19 -25.58
N ASN A 111 1.32 -15.81 -25.33
CA ASN A 111 2.34 -15.70 -26.38
C ASN A 111 2.86 -17.05 -26.91
N TYR A 112 2.47 -18.18 -26.31
CA TYR A 112 2.89 -19.52 -26.75
C TYR A 112 1.83 -20.25 -27.59
N ASP A 113 0.61 -19.71 -27.70
CA ASP A 113 -0.52 -20.39 -28.38
C ASP A 113 -0.59 -20.07 -29.90
N ASP A 114 0.10 -19.01 -30.35
CA ASP A 114 0.08 -18.53 -31.74
C ASP A 114 1.27 -19.02 -32.60
N ILE A 115 2.01 -20.05 -32.17
CA ILE A 115 3.11 -20.63 -32.96
C ILE A 115 2.62 -21.92 -33.65
N PRO A 116 2.33 -21.90 -34.95
CA PRO A 116 2.00 -23.13 -35.68
C PRO A 116 3.23 -24.05 -35.75
N LEU A 117 3.03 -25.34 -35.43
CA LEU A 117 4.01 -26.42 -35.56
C LEU A 117 4.33 -26.75 -37.02
#